data_AF-E1LAU2-F1
#
_entry.id   AF-E1LAU2-F1
#
_cell.length_a   1.000
_cell.length_b   1.000
_cell.length_c   1.000
_cell.angle_alpha   90.00
_cell.angle_beta   90.00
_cell.angle_gamma   90.00
#
_symmetry.space_group_name_H-M   'P 1'
#
loop_
_entity.id
_entity.type
_entity.pdbx_description
1 polymer ?
#
loop_
_entity_poly.entity_id
_entity_poly.type
_entity_poly.pdbx_seq_one_letter_code
_entity_poly.pdbx_strand_id
1 'polypeptide(L)'
;MSGYVVTFFICKILNIDVSSRRAMQIEVAMQNSALSVSLAMKHFTPQAAVAGAVFSIIHNFTGSIFAGICRKHDDKEKLEQA
;
A
#
# COMPACT_ATOMS: atom_id res chain seq x y z
N MET A 1 -0.13 -4.77 4.61
CA MET A 1 -1.49 -5.38 4.61
C MET A 1 -2.52 -4.56 5.40
N SER A 2 -2.28 -4.23 6.67
CA SER A 2 -3.24 -3.46 7.50
C SER A 2 -3.60 -2.10 6.90
N GLY A 3 -2.64 -1.36 6.33
CA GLY A 3 -2.88 -0.07 5.69
C GLY A 3 -3.90 -0.12 4.54
N TYR A 4 -3.87 -1.16 3.70
CA TYR A 4 -4.83 -1.33 2.60
C TYR A 4 -6.26 -1.55 3.12
N VAL A 5 -6.40 -2.36 4.18
CA VAL A 5 -7.70 -2.75 4.75
C VAL A 5 -8.32 -1.60 5.52
N VAL A 6 -7.55 -0.95 6.39
CA VAL A 6 -8.02 0.19 7.18
C VAL A 6 -8.45 1.33 6.26
N THR A 7 -7.63 1.67 5.27
CA THR A 7 -7.97 2.73 4.30
C THR A 7 -9.19 2.37 3.47
N PHE A 8 -9.36 1.11 3.08
CA PHE A 8 -10.57 0.66 2.40
C PHE A 8 -11.83 0.92 3.23
N PHE A 9 -11.83 0.54 4.51
CA PHE A 9 -12.98 0.74 5.39
C PHE A 9 -13.27 2.22 5.62
N ILE A 10 -12.23 3.03 5.87
CA ILE A 10 -12.37 4.49 6.04
C ILE A 10 -12.97 5.11 4.77
N CYS A 11 -12.40 4.84 3.59
CA CYS A 11 -12.90 5.38 2.33
C CYS A 11 -14.31 4.87 1.98
N LYS A 12 -14.65 3.64 2.39
CA LYS A 12 -16.00 3.08 2.22
C LYS A 12 -17.01 3.79 3.11
N ILE A 13 -16.68 4.08 4.36
CA ILE A 13 -17.53 4.87 5.27
C ILE A 13 -17.73 6.29 4.72
N LEU A 14 -16.68 6.87 4.14
CA LEU A 14 -16.71 8.22 3.56
C LEU A 14 -17.30 8.29 2.13
N ASN A 15 -17.79 7.17 1.58
CA ASN A 15 -18.32 7.09 0.20
C ASN A 15 -17.39 7.67 -0.88
N ILE A 16 -16.07 7.54 -0.69
CA ILE A 16 -15.09 7.99 -1.68
C ILE A 16 -15.14 7.10 -2.91
N ASP A 17 -15.01 7.70 -4.10
CA ASP A 17 -14.97 6.99 -5.38
C ASP A 17 -13.86 5.92 -5.43
N VAL A 18 -14.03 4.96 -6.33
CA VAL A 18 -13.16 3.77 -6.41
C VAL A 18 -11.73 4.15 -6.78
N SER A 19 -11.52 5.14 -7.64
CA SER A 19 -10.20 5.57 -8.09
C SER A 19 -9.41 6.22 -6.95
N SER A 20 -10.00 7.23 -6.32
CA SER A 20 -9.42 7.93 -5.17
C SER A 20 -9.19 7.00 -3.99
N ARG A 21 -10.12 6.06 -3.75
CA ARG A 21 -9.96 5.02 -2.71
C ARG A 21 -8.72 4.17 -2.94
N ARG A 22 -8.52 3.66 -4.17
CA ARG A 22 -7.35 2.83 -4.50
C ARG A 22 -6.05 3.63 -4.39
N ALA A 23 -6.05 4.89 -4.82
CA ALA A 23 -4.91 5.79 -4.66
C ALA A 23 -4.55 5.99 -3.17
N MET A 24 -5.54 6.27 -2.32
CA MET A 24 -5.31 6.40 -0.88
C MET A 24 -4.83 5.10 -0.24
N GLN A 25 -5.37 3.95 -0.66
CA GLN A 25 -4.90 2.65 -0.17
C GLN A 25 -3.42 2.42 -0.49
N ILE A 26 -2.95 2.83 -1.67
CA ILE A 26 -1.52 2.79 -2.05
C ILE A 26 -0.72 3.74 -1.15
N GLU A 27 -1.10 5.01 -1.05
CA GLU A 27 -0.36 6.02 -0.27
C GLU A 27 -0.21 5.64 1.20
N VAL A 28 -1.27 5.14 1.84
CA VAL A 28 -1.24 4.77 3.26
C VAL A 28 -0.43 3.49 3.50
N ALA A 29 -0.50 2.53 2.57
CA ALA A 29 0.15 1.24 2.75
C ALA A 29 1.62 1.23 2.28
N MET A 30 1.99 2.07 1.31
CA MET A 30 3.31 2.14 0.71
C MET A 30 4.14 3.27 1.34
N GLN A 31 4.50 3.11 2.63
CA GLN A 31 5.31 4.09 3.33
C GLN A 31 6.78 4.04 2.89
N ASN A 32 7.50 5.16 3.07
CA ASN A 32 8.94 5.24 2.77
C ASN A 32 9.78 4.42 3.77
N SER A 33 10.03 3.16 3.42
CA SER A 33 10.85 2.22 4.20
C SER A 33 12.32 2.66 4.34
N ALA A 34 12.88 3.35 3.34
CA ALA A 34 14.28 3.79 3.35
C ALA A 34 14.54 4.86 4.41
N LEU A 35 13.59 5.80 4.57
CA LEU A 35 13.66 6.80 5.63
C LEU A 35 13.57 6.15 7.01
N SER A 36 12.70 5.15 7.18
CA SER A 36 12.57 4.37 8.42
C SER A 36 13.88 3.67 8.79
N VAL A 37 14.50 2.97 7.83
CA VAL A 37 15.82 2.33 8.02
C VAL A 37 16.89 3.35 8.40
N SER A 38 16.92 4.49 7.72
CA SER A 38 17.92 5.54 7.95
C SER A 38 17.81 6.13 9.37
N LEU A 39 16.59 6.40 9.85
CA LEU A 39 16.37 6.85 11.22
C LEU A 39 16.72 5.77 12.25
N ALA A 40 16.38 4.51 11.98
CA ALA A 40 16.70 3.39 12.87
C ALA A 40 18.22 3.22 13.04
N MET A 41 18.97 3.27 11.94
CA MET A 41 20.43 3.18 11.97
C MET A 41 21.09 4.36 12.69
N LYS A 42 20.47 5.55 12.63
CA LYS A 42 21.03 6.78 13.20
C LYS A 42 20.74 6.94 14.71
N HIS A 43 19.56 6.51 15.16
CA HIS A 43 19.06 6.83 16.49
C HIS A 43 18.85 5.59 17.39
N PHE A 44 18.89 4.38 16.84
CA PHE A 44 18.64 3.13 17.56
C PHE A 44 19.74 2.10 17.29
N THR A 45 19.52 0.85 17.71
CA THR A 45 20.42 -0.26 17.40
C THR A 45 20.26 -0.70 15.94
N PRO A 46 21.31 -1.22 15.29
CA PRO A 46 21.22 -1.73 13.92
C PRO A 46 20.13 -2.80 13.73
N GLN A 47 19.82 -3.56 14.80
CA GLN A 47 18.74 -4.54 14.81
C GLN A 47 17.37 -3.92 14.46
N ALA A 48 17.12 -2.66 14.87
CA ALA A 48 15.86 -1.97 14.61
C ALA A 48 15.65 -1.66 13.12
N ALA A 49 16.73 -1.52 12.33
CA ALA A 49 16.65 -1.27 10.90
C ALA A 49 16.13 -2.49 10.11
N VAL A 50 16.25 -3.69 10.67
CA VAL A 50 15.79 -4.94 10.03
C VAL A 50 14.28 -4.87 9.74
N ALA A 51 13.48 -4.29 10.64
CA ALA A 51 12.04 -4.15 10.43
C ALA A 51 11.72 -3.29 9.19
N GLY A 52 12.40 -2.15 9.02
CA GLY A 52 12.22 -1.28 7.85
C GLY A 52 12.70 -1.94 6.55
N ALA A 53 13.81 -2.69 6.59
CA ALA A 53 14.33 -3.42 5.43
C ALA A 53 13.37 -4.55 4.98
N VAL A 54 12.86 -5.34 5.93
CA VAL A 54 11.87 -6.40 5.65
C VAL A 54 10.56 -5.78 5.15
N PHE A 55 10.11 -4.69 5.78
CA PHE A 55 8.95 -3.94 5.30
C PHE A 55 9.14 -3.50 3.85
N SER A 56 10.36 -3.12 3.46
CA SER A 56 10.69 -2.74 2.09
C SER A 56 10.32 -3.82 1.07
N ILE A 57 10.68 -5.07 1.34
CA ILE A 57 10.39 -6.20 0.44
C ILE A 57 8.89 -6.49 0.42
N ILE A 58 8.27 -6.54 1.60
CA ILE A 58 6.87 -6.94 1.75
C ILE A 58 5.92 -5.93 1.10
N HIS A 59 6.09 -4.63 1.37
CA HIS A 59 5.16 -3.62 0.85
C HIS A 59 5.21 -3.55 -0.68
N ASN A 60 6.40 -3.63 -1.30
CA ASN A 60 6.56 -3.70 -2.75
C ASN A 60 5.84 -4.92 -3.34
N PHE A 61 6.07 -6.11 -2.77
CA PHE A 61 5.41 -7.33 -3.23
C PHE A 61 3.88 -7.24 -3.13
N THR A 62 3.37 -6.80 -1.97
CA THR A 62 1.92 -6.65 -1.77
C THR A 62 1.31 -5.53 -2.62
N GLY A 63 2.06 -4.46 -2.87
CA GLY A 63 1.64 -3.34 -3.71
C GLY A 63 1.52 -3.73 -5.18
N SER A 64 2.47 -4.50 -5.71
CA SER A 64 2.39 -5.05 -7.08
C SER A 64 1.19 -5.99 -7.24
N ILE A 65 0.90 -6.84 -6.25
CA ILE A 65 -0.28 -7.71 -6.27
C ILE A 65 -1.55 -6.87 -6.25
N PHE A 66 -1.65 -5.89 -5.36
CA PHE A 66 -2.82 -5.01 -5.25
C PHE A 66 -3.07 -4.23 -6.55
N ALA A 67 -2.02 -3.65 -7.15
CA ALA A 67 -2.11 -2.99 -8.44
C ALA A 67 -2.57 -3.95 -9.55
N GLY A 68 -2.07 -5.19 -9.55
CA GLY A 68 -2.52 -6.24 -10.48
C GLY A 68 -4.00 -6.59 -10.33
N ILE A 69 -4.50 -6.68 -9.09
CA ILE A 69 -5.92 -6.93 -8.81
C ILE A 69 -6.78 -5.77 -9.30
N CYS A 70 -6.36 -4.52 -9.04
CA CYS A 70 -7.06 -3.32 -9.49
C CYS A 70 -7.16 -3.28 -11.02
N ARG A 71 -6.04 -3.50 -11.71
CA ARG A 71 -6.01 -3.56 -13.18
C ARG A 71 -6.96 -4.61 -13.74
N LYS A 72 -6.97 -5.81 -13.16
CA LYS A 72 -7.89 -6.89 -13.59
C LYS A 72 -9.36 -6.52 -13.39
N HIS A 73 -9.69 -5.75 -12.36
CA HIS A 73 -11.05 -5.27 -12.13
C HIS A 73 -11.46 -4.24 -13.19
N ASP A 74 -10.57 -3.30 -13.50
CA ASP A 74 -10.83 -2.25 -14.50
C ASP A 74 -10.94 -2.82 -15.91
N ASP A 75 -10.12 -3.83 -16.23
CA ASP A 75 -10.19 -4.54 -17.52
C ASP A 75 -11.56 -5.26 -17.69
N LYS A 76 -12.12 -5.81 -16.61
CA LYS A 76 -13.46 -6.42 -16.64
C LYS A 76 -14.57 -5.40 -16.81
N GLU A 77 -14.51 -4.29 -16.08
CA GLU A 77 -15.52 -3.22 -16.16
C GLU A 77 -15.59 -2.63 -17.58
N LYS A 78 -14.43 -2.49 -18.25
CA LYS A 78 -14.38 -2.07 -19.66
C LYS A 78 -15.01 -3.07 -20.62
N LEU A 79 -14.86 -4.37 -20.39
CA LEU A 79 -15.46 -5.41 -21.23
C LEU A 79 -16.98 -5.51 -21.06
N GLU A 80 -17.50 -5.23 -19.87
CA GLU A 80 -18.95 -5.22 -19.60
C GLU A 80 -19.66 -3.99 -20.19
N GLN A 81 -18.92 -2.91 -20.46
CA GLN A 81 -19.44 -1.68 -21.07
C GLN A 81 -19.26 -1.59 -22.59
N ALA A 82 -18.62 -2.58 -23.22
CA ALA A 82 -18.40 -2.67 -24.67
C ALA A 82 -19.46 -3.55 -25.35
#